data_AF-A0A1C8ZSE3-F1
#
_entry.id   AF-A0A1C8ZSE3-F1
#
_cell.length_a   1.000
_cell.length_b   1.000
_cell.length_c   1.000
_cell.angle_alpha   90.00
_cell.angle_beta   90.00
_cell.angle_gamma   90.00
#
_symmetry.space_group_name_H-M   'P 1'
#
loop_
_entity.id
_entity.type
_entity.pdbx_description
1 polymer ?
#
loop_
_entity_poly.entity_id
_entity_poly.type
_entity_poly.pdbx_seq_one_letter_code
_entity_poly.pdbx_strand_id
1 'polypeptide(L)'
;MRIYKYKLSDGYLVPDENGNITIFLENNLIMIYDDKGNELKDVKFKYLKDEGKLLDKLRYLANLVGMNIDERTILAYPNFNQRILMLNKLMGKIFEDYVYTLLSSKYKVTRQKELYPTLYSFTFTRWSNRPDFIVENKVVVEAKVSKNNYQQTLDYSKYFKKGIVVFPFTGECRVPRNWLCFFNLLKEKQRFYLVLESLLSSSK
;
A
#
# COMPACT_ATOMS: atom_id res chain seq x y z
N MET A 1 -20.31 -5.09 4.11
CA MET A 1 -20.05 -6.42 4.73
C MET A 1 -19.84 -7.51 3.69
N ARG A 2 -18.83 -8.38 3.87
CA ARG A 2 -18.58 -9.60 3.06
C ARG A 2 -18.73 -10.83 3.95
N ILE A 3 -19.24 -11.93 3.38
CA ILE A 3 -19.47 -13.18 4.10
C ILE A 3 -18.74 -14.31 3.39
N TYR A 4 -18.00 -15.12 4.14
CA TYR A 4 -17.27 -16.27 3.63
C TYR A 4 -17.57 -17.53 4.46
N LYS A 5 -17.50 -18.69 3.80
CA LYS A 5 -17.66 -20.01 4.42
C LYS A 5 -16.31 -20.73 4.48
N TYR A 6 -16.07 -21.37 5.62
CA TYR A 6 -14.82 -22.03 5.96
C TYR A 6 -15.09 -23.32 6.73
N LYS A 7 -14.11 -24.22 6.72
CA LYS A 7 -14.07 -25.37 7.63
C LYS A 7 -12.82 -25.34 8.47
N LEU A 8 -12.88 -25.97 9.65
CA LEU A 8 -11.71 -26.21 10.47
C LEU A 8 -11.04 -27.53 10.02
N SER A 9 -9.76 -27.45 9.64
CA SER A 9 -8.93 -28.60 9.25
C SER A 9 -7.57 -28.44 9.89
N ASP A 10 -7.13 -29.43 10.66
CA ASP A 10 -5.82 -29.44 11.35
C ASP A 10 -5.57 -28.20 12.24
N GLY A 11 -6.63 -27.67 12.86
CA GLY A 11 -6.55 -26.46 13.69
C GLY A 11 -6.48 -25.14 12.90
N TYR A 12 -6.65 -25.20 11.57
CA TYR A 12 -6.69 -24.02 10.71
C TYR A 12 -8.02 -23.88 9.98
N LEU A 13 -8.44 -22.63 9.77
CA LEU A 13 -9.53 -22.29 8.87
C LEU A 13 -9.05 -22.39 7.42
N VAL A 14 -9.74 -23.24 6.67
CA VAL A 14 -9.53 -23.45 5.22
C VAL A 14 -10.80 -23.04 4.48
N PRO A 15 -10.70 -22.25 3.38
CA PRO A 15 -11.87 -21.86 2.61
C PRO A 15 -12.66 -23.07 2.12
N ASP A 16 -13.97 -23.06 2.32
CA ASP A 16 -14.88 -24.13 1.86
C ASP A 16 -16.29 -23.55 1.76
N GLU A 17 -16.87 -23.53 0.55
CA GLU A 17 -18.22 -22.98 0.31
C GLU A 17 -19.32 -23.73 1.08
N ASN A 18 -19.08 -25.01 1.42
CA ASN A 18 -19.97 -25.84 2.22
C ASN A 18 -19.53 -25.93 3.69
N GLY A 19 -18.57 -25.09 4.09
CA GLY A 19 -18.04 -25.06 5.45
C GLY A 19 -19.05 -24.61 6.50
N ASN A 20 -18.91 -25.14 7.72
CA ASN A 20 -19.78 -24.85 8.85
C ASN A 20 -19.37 -23.59 9.64
N ILE A 21 -18.24 -22.96 9.30
CA ILE A 21 -17.77 -21.72 9.92
C ILE A 21 -18.11 -20.54 9.01
N THR A 22 -18.72 -19.52 9.58
CA THR A 22 -19.12 -18.28 8.88
C THR A 22 -18.24 -17.13 9.32
N ILE A 23 -17.65 -16.44 8.35
CA ILE A 23 -16.78 -15.29 8.57
C ILE A 23 -17.45 -14.04 8.02
N PHE A 24 -17.66 -13.06 8.89
CA PHE A 24 -18.11 -11.72 8.52
C PHE A 24 -16.90 -10.79 8.49
N LEU A 25 -16.69 -10.15 7.35
CA LEU A 25 -15.59 -9.23 7.12
C LEU A 25 -16.12 -7.88 6.66
N GLU A 26 -15.80 -6.84 7.42
CA GLU A 26 -16.15 -5.46 7.07
C GLU A 26 -15.01 -4.51 7.43
N ASN A 27 -14.41 -3.90 6.41
CA ASN A 27 -13.23 -3.05 6.58
C ASN A 27 -12.11 -3.79 7.34
N ASN A 28 -11.79 -3.32 8.56
CA ASN A 28 -10.79 -3.91 9.44
C ASN A 28 -11.42 -4.71 10.60
N LEU A 29 -12.71 -5.03 10.50
CA LEU A 29 -13.44 -5.82 11.48
C LEU A 29 -13.68 -7.22 10.93
N ILE A 30 -13.40 -8.21 11.76
CA ILE A 30 -13.66 -9.62 11.48
C ILE A 30 -14.43 -10.23 12.65
N MET A 31 -15.48 -10.96 12.33
CA MET A 31 -16.21 -11.80 13.28
C MET A 31 -16.34 -13.20 12.69
N ILE A 32 -16.16 -14.22 13.51
CA ILE A 32 -16.13 -15.62 13.07
C ILE A 32 -17.08 -16.41 13.97
N TYR A 33 -18.00 -17.15 13.37
CA TYR A 33 -19.00 -17.92 14.08
C TYR A 33 -19.03 -19.37 13.60
N ASP A 34 -19.26 -20.30 14.51
CA ASP A 34 -19.62 -21.68 14.16
C ASP A 34 -21.10 -21.78 13.71
N ASP A 35 -21.53 -22.99 13.35
CA ASP A 35 -22.90 -23.30 12.93
C ASP A 35 -23.93 -23.21 14.06
N LYS A 36 -23.47 -23.19 15.32
CA LYS A 36 -24.28 -23.01 16.52
C LYS A 36 -24.41 -21.54 16.95
N GLY A 37 -23.73 -20.63 16.25
CA GLY A 37 -23.74 -19.20 16.54
C GLY A 37 -22.74 -18.77 17.63
N ASN A 38 -21.81 -19.63 18.03
CA ASN A 38 -20.76 -19.26 18.97
C ASN A 38 -19.65 -18.48 18.26
N GLU A 39 -19.22 -17.36 18.85
CA GLU A 39 -18.10 -16.58 18.32
C GLU A 39 -16.76 -17.28 18.59
N LEU A 40 -15.94 -17.42 17.55
CA LEU A 40 -14.61 -18.04 17.60
C LEU A 40 -13.53 -16.94 17.56
N LYS A 41 -12.78 -16.76 18.65
CA LYS A 41 -11.78 -15.68 18.78
C LYS A 41 -10.35 -16.11 18.41
N ASP A 42 -9.94 -17.31 18.80
CA ASP A 42 -8.56 -17.79 18.70
C ASP A 42 -8.33 -18.77 17.54
N VAL A 43 -8.79 -18.39 16.35
CA VAL A 43 -8.67 -19.20 15.14
C VAL A 43 -7.54 -18.70 14.24
N LYS A 44 -6.87 -19.65 13.58
CA LYS A 44 -5.78 -19.37 12.64
C LYS A 44 -6.23 -19.72 11.22
N PHE A 45 -5.91 -18.87 10.26
CA PHE A 45 -6.16 -19.16 8.85
C PHE A 45 -5.00 -19.95 8.27
N LYS A 46 -5.31 -20.94 7.43
CA LYS A 46 -4.28 -21.62 6.63
C LYS A 46 -3.76 -20.64 5.56
N TYR A 47 -2.45 -20.62 5.37
CA TYR A 47 -1.87 -19.99 4.19
C TYR A 47 -2.21 -20.82 2.95
N LEU A 48 -2.64 -20.14 1.90
CA LEU A 48 -2.95 -20.73 0.61
C LEU A 48 -1.67 -20.93 -0.21
N LYS A 49 -0.72 -19.99 -0.14
CA LYS A 49 0.60 -20.08 -0.80
C LYS A 49 1.69 -19.36 0.03
N ASP A 50 2.40 -18.42 -0.59
CA ASP A 50 3.60 -17.75 -0.07
C ASP A 50 3.31 -16.38 0.57
N GLU A 51 2.05 -16.12 0.95
CA GLU A 51 1.62 -14.88 1.60
C GLU A 51 2.37 -14.56 2.90
N GLY A 52 2.96 -15.57 3.57
CA GLY A 52 3.81 -15.38 4.75
C GLY A 52 4.94 -14.39 4.53
N LYS A 53 5.62 -14.42 3.38
CA LYS A 53 6.71 -13.47 3.07
C LYS A 53 6.23 -12.03 2.97
N LEU A 54 5.00 -11.82 2.51
CA LEU A 54 4.40 -10.49 2.40
C LEU A 54 3.87 -10.02 3.75
N LEU A 55 3.32 -10.93 4.56
CA LEU A 55 2.94 -10.65 5.95
C LEU A 55 4.14 -10.21 6.78
N ASP A 56 5.31 -10.84 6.63
CA ASP A 56 6.52 -10.43 7.36
C ASP A 56 6.96 -9.00 6.97
N LYS A 57 6.90 -8.66 5.68
CA LYS A 57 7.14 -7.29 5.21
C LYS A 57 6.11 -6.30 5.75
N LEU A 58 4.84 -6.69 5.80
CA LEU A 58 3.75 -5.88 6.34
C LEU A 58 3.97 -5.62 7.83
N ARG A 59 4.25 -6.65 8.64
CA ARG A 59 4.58 -6.55 10.07
C ARG A 59 5.74 -5.60 10.30
N TYR A 60 6.82 -5.75 9.52
CA TYR A 60 7.98 -4.87 9.60
C TYR A 60 7.60 -3.40 9.35
N LEU A 61 6.83 -3.12 8.29
CA LEU A 61 6.33 -1.77 7.98
C LEU A 61 5.42 -1.22 9.08
N ALA A 62 4.50 -2.04 9.59
CA ALA A 62 3.53 -1.66 10.61
C ALA A 62 4.23 -1.24 11.91
N ASN A 63 5.23 -2.02 12.32
CA ASN A 63 6.05 -1.73 13.51
C ASN A 63 6.77 -0.38 13.38
N LEU A 64 7.25 -0.01 12.18
CA LEU A 64 7.94 1.27 11.96
C LEU A 64 7.02 2.49 12.14
N VAL A 65 5.71 2.33 11.94
CA VAL A 65 4.72 3.40 12.13
C VAL A 65 3.90 3.23 13.41
N GLY A 66 4.20 2.24 14.25
CA GLY A 66 3.46 1.95 15.48
C GLY A 66 2.02 1.47 15.23
N MET A 67 1.74 0.86 14.08
CA MET A 67 0.42 0.33 13.74
C MET A 67 0.31 -1.14 14.12
N ASN A 68 -0.71 -1.49 14.92
CA ASN A 68 -1.09 -2.88 15.14
C ASN A 68 -2.02 -3.35 14.00
N ILE A 69 -1.77 -4.54 13.46
CA ILE A 69 -2.53 -5.09 12.33
C ILE A 69 -3.13 -6.42 12.73
N ASP A 70 -4.45 -6.54 12.59
CA ASP A 70 -5.11 -7.82 12.64
C ASP A 70 -5.06 -8.51 11.27
N GLU A 71 -4.08 -9.39 11.08
CA GLU A 71 -3.87 -10.13 9.83
C GLU A 71 -5.05 -11.03 9.45
N ARG A 72 -5.91 -11.39 10.41
CA ARG A 72 -7.11 -12.20 10.14
C ARG A 72 -8.04 -11.49 9.17
N THR A 73 -8.09 -10.15 9.22
CA THR A 73 -8.88 -9.33 8.28
C THR A 73 -8.44 -9.50 6.81
N ILE A 74 -7.19 -9.90 6.59
CA ILE A 74 -6.61 -10.16 5.27
C ILE A 74 -6.70 -11.65 4.95
N LEU A 75 -6.39 -12.52 5.90
CA LEU A 75 -6.43 -13.96 5.70
C LEU A 75 -7.87 -14.51 5.59
N ALA A 76 -8.88 -13.74 5.99
CA ALA A 76 -10.29 -14.07 5.81
C ALA A 76 -10.72 -14.19 4.34
N TYR A 77 -10.03 -13.53 3.41
CA TYR A 77 -10.37 -13.65 1.99
C TYR A 77 -10.09 -15.08 1.49
N PRO A 78 -11.05 -15.77 0.87
CA PRO A 78 -10.90 -17.18 0.50
C PRO A 78 -9.96 -17.40 -0.69
N ASN A 79 -9.69 -16.34 -1.45
CA ASN A 79 -8.90 -16.39 -2.68
C ASN A 79 -7.52 -15.77 -2.47
N PHE A 80 -6.47 -16.48 -2.90
CA PHE A 80 -5.09 -16.03 -2.78
C PHE A 80 -4.84 -14.66 -3.44
N ASN A 81 -5.32 -14.42 -4.66
CA ASN A 81 -5.11 -13.14 -5.35
C ASN A 81 -5.78 -11.99 -4.61
N GLN A 82 -6.94 -12.23 -3.99
CA GLN A 82 -7.60 -11.22 -3.14
C GLN A 82 -6.78 -10.94 -1.88
N ARG A 83 -6.22 -11.96 -1.22
CA ARG A 83 -5.31 -11.78 -0.08
C ARG A 83 -4.09 -10.93 -0.47
N ILE A 84 -3.44 -11.27 -1.58
CA ILE A 84 -2.28 -10.49 -2.09
C ILE A 84 -2.67 -9.05 -2.42
N LEU A 85 -3.82 -8.82 -3.04
CA LEU A 85 -4.30 -7.47 -3.35
C LEU A 85 -4.50 -6.65 -2.06
N MET A 86 -5.12 -7.24 -1.03
CA MET A 86 -5.36 -6.56 0.25
C MET A 86 -4.05 -6.32 1.02
N LEU A 87 -3.13 -7.28 1.01
CA LEU A 87 -1.78 -7.11 1.57
C LEU A 87 -1.06 -5.92 0.93
N ASN A 88 -1.00 -5.88 -0.40
CA ASN A 88 -0.33 -4.80 -1.11
C ASN A 88 -1.01 -3.44 -0.88
N LYS A 89 -2.35 -3.42 -0.80
CA LYS A 89 -3.11 -2.19 -0.50
C LYS A 89 -2.77 -1.66 0.89
N LEU A 90 -2.76 -2.54 1.91
CA LEU A 90 -2.45 -2.14 3.28
C LEU A 90 -0.98 -1.73 3.43
N MET A 91 -0.04 -2.51 2.87
CA MET A 91 1.38 -2.14 2.82
C MET A 91 1.58 -0.79 2.14
N GLY A 92 0.89 -0.54 1.02
CA GLY A 92 0.94 0.71 0.29
C GLY A 92 0.52 1.90 1.16
N LYS A 93 -0.62 1.77 1.85
CA LYS A 93 -1.13 2.80 2.77
C LYS A 93 -0.13 3.08 3.91
N ILE A 94 0.36 2.04 4.58
CA ILE A 94 1.30 2.17 5.69
C ILE A 94 2.59 2.82 5.23
N PHE A 95 3.10 2.42 4.07
CA PHE A 95 4.32 2.99 3.52
C PHE A 95 4.14 4.44 3.08
N GLU A 96 3.00 4.80 2.47
CA GLU A 96 2.67 6.19 2.18
C GLU A 96 2.65 7.03 3.46
N ASP A 97 1.99 6.58 4.53
CA ASP A 97 1.96 7.28 5.81
C ASP A 97 3.36 7.41 6.44
N TYR A 98 4.20 6.38 6.33
CA TYR A 98 5.61 6.44 6.73
C TYR A 98 6.38 7.53 5.96
N VAL A 99 6.24 7.58 4.63
CA VAL A 99 6.88 8.59 3.76
C VAL A 99 6.39 9.99 4.11
N TYR A 100 5.10 10.15 4.37
CA TYR A 100 4.53 11.43 4.77
C TYR A 100 5.15 11.95 6.06
N THR A 101 5.23 11.13 7.11
CA THR A 101 5.87 11.50 8.38
C THR A 101 7.36 11.83 8.17
N LEU A 102 8.06 11.02 7.37
CA LEU A 102 9.47 11.24 7.04
C LEU A 102 9.69 12.61 6.37
N LEU A 103 8.88 12.96 5.38
CA LEU A 103 8.99 14.21 4.64
C LEU A 103 8.55 15.42 5.48
N SER A 104 7.41 15.32 6.15
CA SER A 104 6.80 16.44 6.90
C SER A 104 7.62 16.84 8.13
N SER A 105 8.51 15.96 8.60
CA SER A 105 9.47 16.30 9.65
C SER A 105 10.51 17.36 9.25
N LYS A 106 10.70 17.60 7.94
CA LYS A 106 11.74 18.52 7.43
C LYS A 106 11.26 19.51 6.37
N TYR A 107 10.19 19.18 5.66
CA TYR A 107 9.76 19.93 4.48
C TYR A 107 8.29 20.31 4.57
N LYS A 108 7.92 21.34 3.81
CA LYS A 108 6.53 21.60 3.46
C LYS A 108 6.04 20.55 2.46
N VAL A 109 5.06 19.75 2.88
CA VAL A 109 4.48 18.67 2.07
C VAL A 109 3.01 18.94 1.81
N THR A 110 2.60 18.83 0.55
CA THR A 110 1.18 18.79 0.16
C THR A 110 0.82 17.37 -0.27
N ARG A 111 -0.20 16.75 0.35
CA ARG A 111 -0.69 15.40 0.00
C ARG A 111 -1.78 15.45 -1.06
N GLN A 112 -1.77 14.48 -1.99
CA GLN A 112 -2.91 14.12 -2.85
C GLN A 112 -3.59 15.33 -3.54
N LYS A 113 -2.78 16.35 -3.90
CA LYS A 113 -3.26 17.58 -4.52
C LYS A 113 -3.62 17.31 -5.97
N GLU A 114 -4.82 17.73 -6.35
CA GLU A 114 -5.26 17.69 -7.74
C GLU A 114 -4.45 18.67 -8.59
N LEU A 115 -3.79 18.15 -9.62
CA LEU A 115 -3.00 18.93 -10.57
C LEU A 115 -3.87 19.56 -11.66
N TYR A 116 -4.92 18.86 -12.08
CA TYR A 116 -5.88 19.28 -13.10
C TYR A 116 -7.20 18.53 -12.90
N PRO A 117 -8.35 19.13 -13.25
CA PRO A 117 -9.65 18.47 -13.12
C PRO A 117 -9.75 17.22 -14.00
N THR A 118 -10.41 16.17 -13.50
CA THR A 118 -10.62 14.95 -14.28
C THR A 118 -11.61 15.18 -15.42
N LEU A 119 -11.26 14.78 -16.65
CA LEU A 119 -12.19 14.73 -17.79
C LEU A 119 -12.83 13.34 -17.96
N TYR A 120 -12.90 12.55 -16.88
CA TYR A 120 -13.38 11.16 -16.93
C TYR A 120 -14.79 11.05 -17.50
N SER A 121 -15.68 11.99 -17.16
CA SER A 121 -17.06 12.03 -17.67
C SER A 121 -17.15 12.22 -19.19
N PHE A 122 -16.11 12.77 -19.83
CA PHE A 122 -16.08 13.02 -21.27
C PHE A 122 -15.23 12.01 -22.04
N THR A 123 -14.15 11.52 -21.41
CA THR A 123 -13.12 10.70 -22.07
C THR A 123 -13.18 9.22 -21.67
N PHE A 124 -13.98 8.87 -20.65
CA PHE A 124 -14.02 7.55 -20.00
C PHE A 124 -12.66 7.01 -19.54
N THR A 125 -11.62 7.86 -19.52
CA THR A 125 -10.27 7.51 -19.09
C THR A 125 -10.02 8.07 -17.71
N ARG A 126 -9.54 7.22 -16.79
CA ARG A 126 -9.15 7.64 -15.44
C ARG A 126 -7.70 8.10 -15.49
N TRP A 127 -7.50 9.41 -15.41
CA TRP A 127 -6.18 10.01 -15.30
C TRP A 127 -5.79 10.07 -13.83
N SER A 128 -4.57 9.68 -13.51
CA SER A 128 -4.01 9.94 -12.18
C SER A 128 -3.56 11.39 -12.16
N ASN A 129 -4.29 12.23 -11.44
CA ASN A 129 -4.06 13.67 -11.35
C ASN A 129 -3.66 14.13 -9.94
N ARG A 130 -3.40 13.18 -9.04
CA ARG A 130 -3.10 13.43 -7.62
C ARG A 130 -1.84 12.64 -7.26
N PRO A 131 -0.64 13.25 -7.32
CA PRO A 131 0.56 12.63 -6.77
C PRO A 131 0.40 12.41 -5.27
N ASP A 132 1.08 11.38 -4.74
CA ASP A 132 1.03 11.10 -3.31
C ASP A 132 1.50 12.32 -2.50
N PHE A 133 2.64 12.90 -2.90
CA PHE A 133 3.23 14.08 -2.27
C PHE A 133 3.81 15.08 -3.25
N ILE A 134 3.69 16.36 -2.90
CA ILE A 134 4.44 17.47 -3.49
C ILE A 134 5.25 18.13 -2.38
N VAL A 135 6.57 18.12 -2.53
CA VAL A 135 7.54 18.66 -1.57
C VAL A 135 8.00 20.04 -2.03
N GLU A 136 7.87 21.04 -1.16
CA GLU A 136 8.25 22.45 -1.40
C GLU A 136 7.68 23.05 -2.69
N ASN A 137 6.52 22.55 -3.16
CA ASN A 137 5.92 22.89 -4.46
C ASN A 137 6.85 22.64 -5.68
N LYS A 138 7.89 21.82 -5.54
CA LYS A 138 8.94 21.66 -6.56
C LYS A 138 9.13 20.22 -7.03
N VAL A 139 9.04 19.25 -6.12
CA VAL A 139 9.36 17.85 -6.39
C VAL A 139 8.17 16.98 -6.04
N VAL A 140 7.78 16.09 -6.96
CA VAL A 140 6.79 15.05 -6.67
C VAL A 140 7.47 13.86 -6.01
N VAL A 141 6.86 13.31 -4.97
CA VAL A 141 7.27 12.03 -4.38
C VAL A 141 6.09 11.06 -4.43
N GLU A 142 6.29 9.90 -5.05
CA GLU A 142 5.29 8.83 -5.17
C GLU A 142 5.76 7.61 -4.37
N ALA A 143 4.91 7.08 -3.48
CA ALA A 143 5.23 5.93 -2.65
C ALA A 143 4.63 4.64 -3.24
N LYS A 144 5.47 3.63 -3.48
CA LYS A 144 5.05 2.35 -4.06
C LYS A 144 5.73 1.17 -3.35
N VAL A 145 5.02 0.04 -3.26
CA VAL A 145 5.52 -1.17 -2.55
C VAL A 145 5.97 -2.30 -3.46
N SER A 146 5.66 -2.21 -4.76
CA SER A 146 6.02 -3.24 -5.74
C SER A 146 6.38 -2.63 -7.08
N LYS A 147 5.43 -1.96 -7.75
CA LYS A 147 5.62 -1.37 -9.07
C LYS A 147 4.98 0.00 -9.18
N ASN A 148 5.61 0.92 -9.92
CA ASN A 148 4.98 2.19 -10.26
C ASN A 148 4.31 2.16 -11.64
N ASN A 149 3.32 3.02 -11.82
CA ASN A 149 2.71 3.23 -13.13
C ASN A 149 3.50 4.31 -13.89
N TYR A 150 4.19 3.92 -14.97
CA TYR A 150 4.96 4.86 -15.77
C TYR A 150 4.09 5.97 -16.37
N GLN A 151 2.89 5.65 -16.84
CA GLN A 151 1.97 6.62 -17.44
C GLN A 151 1.56 7.70 -16.42
N GLN A 152 1.27 7.29 -15.19
CA GLN A 152 1.00 8.22 -14.08
C GLN A 152 2.18 9.17 -13.85
N THR A 153 3.40 8.64 -13.73
CA THR A 153 4.59 9.50 -13.53
C THR A 153 4.88 10.39 -14.73
N LEU A 154 4.59 9.92 -15.95
CA LEU A 154 4.71 10.70 -17.18
C LEU A 154 3.74 11.89 -17.18
N ASP A 155 2.50 11.68 -16.75
CA ASP A 155 1.52 12.75 -16.65
C ASP A 155 1.90 13.79 -15.60
N TYR A 156 2.43 13.37 -14.45
CA TYR A 156 2.95 14.29 -13.44
C TYR A 156 4.15 15.10 -13.96
N SER A 157 5.00 14.49 -14.78
CA SER A 157 6.19 15.15 -15.33
C SER A 157 5.89 16.34 -16.24
N LYS A 158 4.66 16.45 -16.76
CA LYS A 158 4.18 17.62 -17.51
C LYS A 158 4.09 18.88 -16.65
N TYR A 159 3.88 18.71 -15.34
CA TYR A 159 3.74 19.80 -14.38
C TYR A 159 4.97 19.95 -13.48
N PHE A 160 5.68 18.84 -13.22
CA PHE A 160 6.85 18.81 -12.37
C PHE A 160 8.05 18.25 -13.12
N LYS A 161 9.06 19.11 -13.36
CA LYS A 161 10.30 18.72 -14.03
C LYS A 161 11.08 17.62 -13.28
N LYS A 162 10.84 17.46 -11.98
CA LYS A 162 11.55 16.55 -11.09
C LYS A 162 10.57 15.77 -10.22
N GLY A 163 10.90 14.51 -9.98
CA GLY A 163 10.16 13.66 -9.06
C GLY A 163 10.95 12.44 -8.64
N ILE A 164 10.51 11.79 -7.57
CA ILE A 164 11.10 10.56 -7.06
C ILE A 164 9.96 9.55 -6.83
N VAL A 165 10.13 8.33 -7.33
CA VAL A 165 9.32 7.20 -6.88
C VAL A 165 10.12 6.45 -5.81
N VAL A 166 9.57 6.35 -4.60
CA VAL A 166 10.23 5.71 -3.46
C VAL A 166 9.62 4.35 -3.18
N PHE A 167 10.47 3.41 -2.77
CA PHE A 167 10.09 2.05 -2.39
C PHE A 167 10.64 1.71 -1.00
N PRO A 168 9.89 0.95 -0.17
CA PRO A 168 10.38 0.55 1.14
C PRO A 168 11.58 -0.39 1.06
N PHE A 169 11.54 -1.28 0.06
CA PHE A 169 12.55 -2.30 -0.23
C PHE A 169 12.97 -2.17 -1.71
N THR A 170 12.99 -3.27 -2.46
CA THR A 170 13.11 -3.28 -3.93
C THR A 170 11.74 -3.18 -4.62
N GLY A 171 11.75 -2.94 -5.93
CA GLY A 171 10.55 -2.91 -6.77
C GLY A 171 10.87 -2.74 -8.26
N GLU A 172 9.84 -2.79 -9.08
CA GLU A 172 9.92 -2.43 -10.50
C GLU A 172 9.65 -0.94 -10.65
N CYS A 173 10.67 -0.20 -11.13
CA CYS A 173 10.55 1.24 -11.29
C CYS A 173 10.94 1.69 -12.69
N ARG A 174 10.05 2.47 -13.31
CA ARG A 174 10.31 3.21 -14.56
C ARG A 174 9.76 4.61 -14.42
N VAL A 175 10.60 5.61 -14.67
CA VAL A 175 10.26 7.03 -14.49
C VAL A 175 10.65 7.86 -15.71
N PRO A 176 10.02 9.03 -15.92
CA PRO A 176 10.40 9.95 -17.00
C PRO A 176 11.79 10.54 -16.81
N ARG A 177 12.27 11.26 -17.83
CA ARG A 177 13.55 11.98 -17.77
C ARG A 177 13.55 12.95 -16.58
N ASN A 178 14.69 13.04 -15.88
CA ASN A 178 14.91 13.87 -14.68
C ASN A 178 14.12 13.45 -13.43
N TRP A 179 13.44 12.31 -13.47
CA TRP A 179 12.87 11.66 -12.30
C TRP A 179 13.76 10.50 -11.84
N LEU A 180 13.65 10.11 -10.58
CA LEU A 180 14.49 9.08 -9.98
C LEU A 180 13.66 7.96 -9.35
N CYS A 181 14.23 6.76 -9.35
CA CYS A 181 13.77 5.64 -8.55
C CYS A 181 14.62 5.55 -7.29
N PHE A 182 14.00 5.45 -6.12
CA PHE A 182 14.70 5.30 -4.85
C PHE A 182 14.22 4.05 -4.13
N PHE A 183 15.13 3.09 -3.91
CA PHE A 183 14.86 1.83 -3.24
C PHE A 183 15.40 1.82 -1.81
N ASN A 184 14.93 0.87 -0.99
CA ASN A 184 15.37 0.63 0.38
C ASN A 184 15.21 1.84 1.31
N LEU A 185 14.17 2.65 1.12
CA LEU A 185 13.93 3.87 1.91
C LEU A 185 13.94 3.62 3.42
N LEU A 186 13.47 2.46 3.88
CA LEU A 186 13.42 2.15 5.31
C LEU A 186 14.82 2.10 5.94
N LYS A 187 15.84 1.70 5.18
CA LYS A 187 17.24 1.60 5.63
C LYS A 187 18.08 2.84 5.28
N GLU A 188 17.72 3.57 4.23
CA GLU A 188 18.58 4.59 3.63
C GLU A 188 18.00 6.02 3.71
N LYS A 189 17.37 6.35 4.85
CA LYS A 189 16.68 7.64 5.06
C LYS A 189 17.60 8.85 4.81
N GLN A 190 18.85 8.79 5.27
CA GLN A 190 19.83 9.87 5.08
C GLN A 190 20.17 10.06 3.60
N ARG A 191 20.39 8.97 2.85
CA ARG A 191 20.63 9.04 1.40
C ARG A 191 19.41 9.60 0.67
N PHE A 192 18.20 9.24 1.10
CA PHE A 192 16.97 9.80 0.54
C PHE A 192 16.92 11.32 0.69
N TYR A 193 17.22 11.85 1.88
CA TYR A 193 17.27 13.29 2.09
C TYR A 193 18.30 13.98 1.18
N LEU A 194 19.52 13.44 1.07
CA LEU A 194 20.55 14.01 0.19
C LEU A 194 20.10 14.07 -1.28
N VAL A 195 19.46 13.01 -1.77
CA VAL A 195 18.92 12.97 -3.14
C VAL A 195 17.79 14.00 -3.30
N LEU A 196 16.87 14.08 -2.34
CA LEU A 196 15.77 15.03 -2.39
C LEU A 196 16.26 16.48 -2.37
N GLU A 197 17.24 16.80 -1.52
CA GLU A 197 17.88 18.13 -1.47
C GLU A 197 18.57 18.50 -2.79
N SER A 198 19.26 17.55 -3.42
CA SER A 198 19.84 17.77 -4.75
C SER A 198 18.77 18.14 -5.78
N LEU A 199 17.61 17.48 -5.77
CA LEU A 199 16.51 17.83 -6.67
C LEU A 199 15.92 19.21 -6.34
N LEU A 200 15.74 19.54 -5.06
CA LEU A 200 15.19 20.82 -4.63
C LEU A 200 16.12 22.00 -5.00
N SER A 201 17.42 21.82 -4.81
CA SER A 201 18.47 22.85 -5.02
C SER A 201 18.81 23.10 -6.49
N SER A 202 18.68 22.10 -7.36
CA SER A 202 19.06 22.19 -8.78
C SER A 202 18.07 23.01 -9.64
N SER A 203 17.41 24.00 -9.04
CA SER A 203 16.33 24.81 -9.60
C SER A 203 16.81 26.26 -9.84
N LYS A 204 18.04 26.40 -10.33
CA LYS A 204 18.54 27.63 -10.96
C LYS A 204 18.35 27.52 -12.47
#